data_AF-S8E529-F1
#
_entry.id   AF-S8E529-F1
#
_cell.length_a   1.000
_cell.length_b   1.000
_cell.length_c   1.000
_cell.angle_alpha   90.00
_cell.angle_beta   90.00
_cell.angle_gamma   90.00
#
_symmetry.space_group_name_H-M   'P 1'
#
loop_
_entity.id
_entity.type
_entity.pdbx_description
1 polymer ?
#
loop_
_entity_poly.entity_id
_entity_poly.type
_entity_poly.pdbx_seq_one_letter_code
_entity_poly.pdbx_strand_id
1 'polypeptide(L)'
;ILLSMLVLSAAAARGRTPAEEQAADLVIGLPGQPPVSFKHYAGYVTVNPIHGRALFYWFFEASRTPQRKPLVLWLNGGPGCSSIGYGEAEELGPFFPQPDIPSLKLNSHSWNNVANLLFLESPIGVGFSYSNTSSDYNLLGDKSTADDTYRFLVGWFERFPQFKSHEFYIAGESYAGHYVPQLADVIVTNNERAPKNEFINLKGILVGNGVLDDETDNIGLIEYAWDHAVISDELRDEIKRACDFSKSDTTPECNLAVDEYYEVYDIIDMYSLYTPTCTNANFSLARLTRPGIKPTSSRFITNPNGRRRLAGGYDPCGGYDTEVYFNRADVQHALHVTRLGLSWTHCGDISWNDEAFSVLPLLRKLISAGQRIWIYSGDTDGRVPATSTRLSLRKLGLKTRRKWAPWY
;
A
#
# COMPACT_ATOMS: atom_id res chain seq x y z
N ILE A 1 42.53 -21.90 -54.69
CA ILE A 1 42.59 -21.29 -53.35
C ILE A 1 41.15 -21.11 -52.90
N LEU A 2 40.76 -21.83 -51.84
CA LEU A 2 39.37 -22.03 -51.41
C LEU A 2 38.70 -20.73 -50.94
N LEU A 3 37.44 -20.52 -51.34
CA LEU A 3 36.51 -19.64 -50.65
C LEU A 3 35.87 -20.42 -49.49
N SER A 4 36.24 -20.09 -48.25
CA SER A 4 35.47 -20.47 -47.06
C SER A 4 34.50 -19.33 -46.74
N MET A 5 33.21 -19.52 -47.00
CA MET A 5 32.16 -18.71 -46.39
C MET A 5 31.92 -19.22 -44.96
N LEU A 6 32.35 -18.43 -43.97
CA LEU A 6 31.88 -18.59 -42.60
C LEU A 6 30.45 -18.05 -42.53
N VAL A 7 29.47 -18.94 -42.40
CA VAL A 7 28.12 -18.56 -41.98
C VAL A 7 28.13 -18.49 -40.45
N LEU A 8 28.29 -17.29 -39.88
CA LEU A 8 27.96 -17.06 -38.48
C LEU A 8 26.43 -17.10 -38.33
N SER A 9 25.91 -18.22 -37.83
CA SER A 9 24.55 -18.27 -37.31
C SER A 9 24.52 -17.49 -35.99
N ALA A 10 23.95 -16.29 -36.01
CA ALA A 10 23.59 -15.58 -34.79
C ALA A 10 22.41 -16.33 -34.16
N ALA A 11 22.69 -17.13 -33.14
CA ALA A 11 21.65 -17.64 -32.26
C ALA A 11 21.07 -16.43 -31.51
N ALA A 12 19.92 -15.91 -31.97
CA ALA A 12 19.12 -15.00 -31.18
C ALA A 12 18.79 -15.70 -29.86
N ALA A 13 19.17 -15.11 -28.73
CA ALA A 13 18.77 -15.60 -27.42
C ALA A 13 17.23 -15.64 -27.41
N ARG A 14 16.65 -16.84 -27.37
CA ARG A 14 15.20 -17.00 -27.18
C ARG A 14 14.86 -16.37 -25.84
N GLY A 15 13.99 -15.36 -25.85
CA GLY A 15 13.38 -14.85 -24.61
C GLY A 15 12.64 -15.98 -23.90
N ARG A 16 12.54 -15.89 -22.57
CA ARG A 16 11.78 -16.85 -21.76
C ARG A 16 10.31 -16.82 -22.18
N THR A 17 9.67 -17.97 -22.20
CA THR A 17 8.22 -18.09 -22.31
C THR A 17 7.56 -17.61 -21.02
N PRO A 18 6.28 -17.18 -21.05
CA PRO A 18 5.55 -16.82 -19.83
C PRO A 18 5.60 -17.88 -18.73
N ALA A 19 5.53 -19.17 -19.10
CA ALA A 19 5.62 -20.27 -18.15
C ALA A 19 7.01 -20.38 -17.50
N GLU A 20 8.08 -20.12 -18.24
CA GLU A 20 9.45 -20.09 -17.72
C GLU A 20 9.68 -18.88 -16.82
N GLU A 21 9.11 -17.72 -17.15
CA GLU A 21 9.16 -16.54 -16.28
C GLU A 21 8.39 -16.76 -14.97
N GLN A 22 7.15 -17.29 -15.06
CA GLN A 22 6.37 -17.64 -13.87
C GLN A 22 7.09 -18.66 -13.00
N ALA A 23 7.69 -19.69 -13.59
CA ALA A 23 8.44 -20.70 -12.84
C ALA A 23 9.69 -20.12 -12.18
N ALA A 24 10.33 -19.12 -12.81
CA ALA A 24 11.48 -18.43 -12.25
C ALA A 24 11.13 -17.52 -11.07
N ASP A 25 9.90 -17.03 -11.00
CA ASP A 25 9.43 -16.19 -9.89
C ASP A 25 8.92 -17.02 -8.69
N LEU A 26 8.77 -18.35 -8.82
CA LEU A 26 8.28 -19.21 -7.74
C LEU A 26 9.22 -19.17 -6.53
N VAL A 27 8.73 -18.70 -5.39
CA VAL A 27 9.54 -18.62 -4.17
C VAL A 27 9.68 -20.00 -3.55
N ILE A 28 10.93 -20.42 -3.34
CA ILE A 28 11.29 -21.71 -2.74
C ILE A 28 12.22 -21.47 -1.55
N GLY A 29 11.88 -22.04 -0.39
CA GLY A 29 12.76 -22.01 0.78
C GLY A 29 12.88 -20.64 1.45
N LEU A 30 11.81 -19.84 1.46
CA LEU A 30 11.77 -18.56 2.17
C LEU A 30 12.17 -18.76 3.66
N PRO A 31 13.22 -18.07 4.16
CA PRO A 31 13.75 -18.34 5.48
C PRO A 31 12.72 -18.13 6.60
N GLY A 32 12.47 -19.17 7.40
CA GLY A 32 11.53 -19.09 8.52
C GLY A 32 10.06 -19.28 8.14
N GLN A 33 9.76 -19.53 6.86
CA GLN A 33 8.40 -19.79 6.39
C GLN A 33 7.82 -21.07 7.03
N PRO A 34 6.62 -21.01 7.64
CA PRO A 34 5.95 -22.21 8.12
C PRO A 34 5.43 -23.06 6.94
N PRO A 35 5.09 -24.34 7.16
CA PRO A 35 4.47 -25.16 6.13
C PRO A 35 3.16 -24.53 5.62
N VAL A 36 3.03 -24.38 4.31
CA VAL A 36 1.83 -23.86 3.63
C VAL A 36 1.44 -24.74 2.44
N SER A 37 0.17 -24.67 2.05
CA SER A 37 -0.38 -25.44 0.93
C SER A 37 -0.58 -24.63 -0.36
N PHE A 38 -0.22 -23.34 -0.35
CA PHE A 38 -0.35 -22.44 -1.49
C PHE A 38 1.02 -22.07 -2.05
N LYS A 39 1.05 -21.73 -3.35
CA LYS A 39 2.25 -21.19 -3.99
C LYS A 39 2.28 -19.68 -3.85
N HIS A 40 3.48 -19.13 -3.84
CA HIS A 40 3.70 -17.70 -3.90
C HIS A 40 4.91 -17.39 -4.78
N TYR A 41 4.87 -16.23 -5.43
CA TYR A 41 5.78 -15.84 -6.49
C TYR A 41 6.22 -14.41 -6.26
N ALA A 42 7.51 -14.14 -6.34
CA ALA A 42 8.07 -12.81 -6.14
C ALA A 42 9.07 -12.51 -7.23
N GLY A 43 9.10 -11.26 -7.68
CA GLY A 43 9.97 -10.85 -8.77
C GLY A 43 9.58 -9.50 -9.33
N TYR A 44 10.03 -9.23 -10.56
CA TYR A 44 9.90 -7.93 -11.20
C TYR A 44 9.12 -8.01 -12.50
N VAL A 45 8.31 -6.98 -12.76
CA VAL A 45 7.80 -6.68 -14.11
C VAL A 45 8.37 -5.34 -14.56
N THR A 46 9.02 -5.34 -15.72
CA THR A 46 9.60 -4.14 -16.33
C THR A 46 8.49 -3.30 -16.98
N VAL A 47 8.28 -2.08 -16.48
CA VAL A 47 7.24 -1.14 -16.96
C VAL A 47 7.79 -0.09 -17.93
N ASN A 48 9.12 0.09 -17.95
CA ASN A 48 9.83 0.88 -18.96
C ASN A 48 11.21 0.27 -19.26
N PRO A 49 11.36 -0.51 -20.34
CA PRO A 49 12.63 -1.13 -20.69
C PRO A 49 13.76 -0.14 -21.01
N ILE A 50 13.44 1.02 -21.59
CA ILE A 50 14.43 2.04 -21.98
C ILE A 50 15.10 2.63 -20.73
N HIS A 51 14.31 2.88 -19.68
CA HIS A 51 14.80 3.44 -18.41
C HIS A 51 15.20 2.34 -17.41
N GLY A 52 15.02 1.07 -17.75
CA GLY A 52 15.19 -0.05 -16.82
C GLY A 52 14.28 0.08 -15.58
N ARG A 53 13.07 0.60 -15.77
CA ARG A 53 12.08 0.77 -14.70
C ARG A 53 11.34 -0.54 -14.47
N ALA A 54 11.39 -1.05 -13.25
CA ALA A 54 10.76 -2.31 -12.88
C ALA A 54 10.10 -2.20 -11.50
N LEU A 55 8.88 -2.73 -11.40
CA LEU A 55 8.15 -2.81 -10.14
C LEU A 55 8.23 -4.23 -9.58
N PHE A 56 8.52 -4.32 -8.29
CA PHE A 56 8.60 -5.54 -7.52
C PHE A 56 7.21 -5.94 -7.00
N TYR A 57 6.90 -7.23 -7.10
CA TYR A 57 5.63 -7.78 -6.63
C TYR A 57 5.85 -9.03 -5.80
N TRP A 58 4.89 -9.31 -4.93
CA TRP A 58 4.77 -10.60 -4.27
C TRP A 58 3.33 -11.11 -4.36
N PHE A 59 3.15 -12.20 -5.08
CA PHE A 59 1.87 -12.81 -5.38
C PHE A 59 1.67 -14.09 -4.57
N PHE A 60 0.48 -14.24 -3.98
CA PHE A 60 0.07 -15.41 -3.22
C PHE A 60 -1.17 -16.03 -3.86
N GLU A 61 -1.09 -17.31 -4.20
CA GLU A 61 -2.29 -18.06 -4.58
C GLU A 61 -3.23 -18.19 -3.39
N ALA A 62 -4.54 -18.26 -3.68
CA ALA A 62 -5.53 -18.53 -2.66
C ALA A 62 -5.24 -19.89 -1.99
N SER A 63 -5.39 -19.98 -0.67
CA SER A 63 -5.07 -21.18 0.12
C SER A 63 -5.87 -22.42 -0.29
N ARG A 64 -7.04 -22.21 -0.93
CA ARG A 64 -7.91 -23.26 -1.47
C ARG A 64 -8.47 -22.86 -2.83
N THR A 65 -8.36 -23.78 -3.80
CA THR A 65 -8.94 -23.65 -5.15
C THR A 65 -8.62 -22.31 -5.84
N PRO A 66 -7.34 -21.91 -5.95
CA PRO A 66 -6.94 -20.60 -6.47
C PRO A 66 -7.52 -20.28 -7.86
N GLN A 67 -7.72 -21.29 -8.70
CA GLN A 67 -8.34 -21.20 -10.02
C GLN A 67 -9.83 -20.80 -10.02
N ARG A 68 -10.50 -20.79 -8.86
CA ARG A 68 -11.91 -20.38 -8.70
C ARG A 68 -12.08 -19.11 -7.85
N LYS A 69 -10.99 -18.54 -7.34
CA LYS A 69 -11.02 -17.39 -6.44
C LYS A 69 -10.72 -16.10 -7.22
N PRO A 70 -11.21 -14.94 -6.77
CA PRO A 70 -10.86 -13.67 -7.40
C PRO A 70 -9.36 -13.37 -7.28
N LEU A 71 -8.88 -12.42 -8.08
CA LEU A 71 -7.57 -11.80 -7.93
C LEU A 71 -7.75 -10.42 -7.31
N VAL A 72 -6.96 -10.10 -6.29
CA VAL A 72 -6.95 -8.80 -5.61
C VAL A 72 -5.55 -8.23 -5.69
N LEU A 73 -5.40 -7.07 -6.34
CA LEU A 73 -4.21 -6.23 -6.19
C LEU A 73 -4.34 -5.44 -4.89
N TRP A 74 -3.30 -5.43 -4.06
CA TRP A 74 -3.21 -4.60 -2.86
C TRP A 74 -2.14 -3.52 -3.04
N LEU A 75 -2.50 -2.29 -2.69
CA LEU A 75 -1.65 -1.10 -2.71
C LEU A 75 -1.69 -0.40 -1.35
N ASN A 76 -0.56 -0.32 -0.65
CA ASN A 76 -0.42 0.64 0.45
C ASN A 76 -0.23 2.06 -0.09
N GLY A 77 -0.38 3.05 0.81
CA GLY A 77 -0.33 4.46 0.47
C GLY A 77 1.04 5.11 0.71
N GLY A 78 1.07 6.08 1.62
CA GLY A 78 2.22 6.92 1.91
C GLY A 78 1.95 8.39 1.55
N PRO A 79 2.21 8.83 0.31
CA PRO A 79 2.71 8.07 -0.85
C PRO A 79 4.12 7.50 -0.65
N GLY A 80 4.45 6.40 -1.33
CA GLY A 80 5.80 5.82 -1.28
C GLY A 80 6.03 4.72 -0.24
N CYS A 81 4.97 4.16 0.34
CA CYS A 81 5.06 3.06 1.29
C CYS A 81 4.84 1.69 0.64
N SER A 82 5.56 0.70 1.13
CA SER A 82 5.60 -0.65 0.58
C SER A 82 4.30 -1.42 0.86
N SER A 83 3.73 -1.98 -0.20
CA SER A 83 2.62 -2.94 -0.10
C SER A 83 3.02 -4.28 0.50
N ILE A 84 4.31 -4.59 0.49
CA ILE A 84 4.86 -5.80 1.11
C ILE A 84 5.13 -5.54 2.59
N GLY A 85 5.68 -4.37 2.93
CA GLY A 85 5.96 -4.01 4.32
C GLY A 85 4.70 -4.00 5.18
N TYR A 86 3.72 -3.17 4.82
CA TYR A 86 2.50 -3.08 5.61
C TYR A 86 1.49 -4.17 5.22
N GLY A 87 1.05 -4.17 3.95
CA GLY A 87 -0.02 -5.06 3.48
C GLY A 87 0.28 -6.53 3.68
N GLU A 88 1.45 -6.99 3.25
CA GLU A 88 1.84 -8.39 3.38
C GLU A 88 2.30 -8.74 4.80
N ALA A 89 3.24 -7.99 5.34
CA ALA A 89 3.99 -8.40 6.53
C ALA A 89 3.35 -7.99 7.87
N GLU A 90 2.36 -7.09 7.86
CA GLU A 90 1.79 -6.52 9.09
C GLU A 90 0.25 -6.55 9.14
N GLU A 91 -0.41 -6.55 7.97
CA GLU A 91 -1.87 -6.41 7.88
C GLU A 91 -2.59 -7.72 7.48
N LEU A 92 -2.64 -8.00 6.17
CA LEU A 92 -3.58 -8.95 5.58
C LEU A 92 -2.90 -10.06 4.77
N GLY A 93 -1.59 -9.98 4.61
CA GLY A 93 -0.79 -11.04 4.02
C GLY A 93 -0.69 -12.27 4.90
N PRO A 94 -0.15 -13.36 4.36
CA PRO A 94 -0.09 -14.64 5.05
C PRO A 94 1.05 -14.73 6.07
N PHE A 95 2.09 -13.90 5.97
CA PHE A 95 3.29 -14.06 6.78
C PHE A 95 3.64 -12.81 7.56
N PHE A 96 3.84 -12.95 8.87
CA PHE A 96 4.28 -11.87 9.76
C PHE A 96 5.69 -12.16 10.28
N PRO A 97 6.69 -11.30 10.00
CA PRO A 97 8.01 -11.34 10.62
C PRO A 97 7.95 -11.33 12.15
N GLN A 98 8.95 -11.91 12.82
CA GLN A 98 8.99 -12.02 14.28
C GLN A 98 10.32 -11.48 14.85
N PRO A 99 10.33 -10.90 16.08
CA PRO A 99 11.42 -10.03 16.55
C PRO A 99 12.82 -10.66 16.72
N ASP A 100 12.92 -11.95 17.00
CA ASP A 100 14.17 -12.51 17.57
C ASP A 100 14.68 -13.78 16.86
N ILE A 101 13.95 -14.27 15.85
CA ILE A 101 14.28 -15.50 15.11
C ILE A 101 13.96 -15.26 13.64
N PRO A 102 14.75 -15.80 12.69
CA PRO A 102 14.33 -15.88 11.29
C PRO A 102 13.11 -16.81 11.16
N SER A 103 11.94 -16.32 11.56
CA SER A 103 10.68 -17.04 11.57
C SER A 103 9.55 -16.13 11.12
N LEU A 104 8.69 -16.67 10.27
CA LEU A 104 7.43 -16.06 9.88
C LEU A 104 6.29 -16.73 10.65
N LYS A 105 5.39 -15.92 11.20
CA LYS A 105 4.14 -16.40 11.77
C LYS A 105 3.06 -16.39 10.69
N LEU A 106 2.30 -17.48 10.57
CA LEU A 106 1.17 -17.53 9.65
C LEU A 106 0.00 -16.69 10.19
N ASN A 107 -0.54 -15.81 9.36
CA ASN A 107 -1.75 -15.05 9.65
C ASN A 107 -3.01 -15.89 9.40
N SER A 108 -3.72 -16.28 10.46
CA SER A 108 -4.97 -17.04 10.36
C SER A 108 -6.11 -16.26 9.70
N HIS A 109 -5.99 -14.93 9.60
CA HIS A 109 -6.98 -14.03 9.02
C HIS A 109 -6.55 -13.48 7.66
N SER A 110 -5.50 -14.04 7.05
CA SER A 110 -5.02 -13.55 5.76
C SER A 110 -6.11 -13.57 4.69
N TRP A 111 -6.11 -12.54 3.85
CA TRP A 111 -7.04 -12.43 2.72
C TRP A 111 -6.82 -13.51 1.66
N ASN A 112 -5.64 -14.14 1.63
CA ASN A 112 -5.40 -15.26 0.72
C ASN A 112 -6.26 -16.51 1.05
N ASN A 113 -6.99 -16.51 2.15
CA ASN A 113 -8.02 -17.51 2.43
C ASN A 113 -9.21 -17.46 1.46
N VAL A 114 -9.47 -16.30 0.85
CA VAL A 114 -10.63 -16.07 -0.01
C VAL A 114 -10.30 -15.50 -1.39
N ALA A 115 -9.08 -15.04 -1.61
CA ALA A 115 -8.61 -14.47 -2.88
C ALA A 115 -7.19 -14.91 -3.23
N ASN A 116 -6.82 -14.79 -4.50
CA ASN A 116 -5.41 -14.69 -4.89
C ASN A 116 -4.97 -13.25 -4.68
N LEU A 117 -3.83 -13.04 -4.03
CA LEU A 117 -3.47 -11.75 -3.46
C LEU A 117 -2.13 -11.28 -4.04
N LEU A 118 -2.14 -10.12 -4.69
CA LEU A 118 -1.00 -9.54 -5.38
C LEU A 118 -0.60 -8.24 -4.68
N PHE A 119 0.52 -8.25 -3.98
CA PHE A 119 1.12 -7.05 -3.39
C PHE A 119 2.08 -6.44 -4.40
N LEU A 120 1.99 -5.13 -4.61
CA LEU A 120 2.84 -4.40 -5.54
C LEU A 120 3.52 -3.24 -4.82
N GLU A 121 4.85 -3.21 -4.86
CA GLU A 121 5.60 -2.04 -4.40
C GLU A 121 5.61 -1.00 -5.52
N SER A 122 4.86 0.08 -5.34
CA SER A 122 4.69 1.15 -6.32
C SER A 122 4.62 2.50 -5.60
N PRO A 123 5.23 3.57 -6.14
CA PRO A 123 6.01 3.64 -7.38
C PRO A 123 7.43 3.05 -7.25
N ILE A 124 8.30 3.32 -8.24
CA ILE A 124 9.74 3.08 -8.09
C ILE A 124 10.33 3.85 -6.90
N GLY A 125 11.36 3.28 -6.27
CA GLY A 125 11.94 3.80 -5.02
C GLY A 125 11.26 3.27 -3.77
N VAL A 126 10.08 2.65 -3.92
CA VAL A 126 9.40 1.93 -2.83
C VAL A 126 9.93 0.52 -2.72
N GLY A 127 10.43 0.16 -1.53
CA GLY A 127 10.94 -1.17 -1.23
C GLY A 127 12.00 -1.64 -2.24
N PHE A 128 11.69 -2.71 -2.97
CA PHE A 128 12.57 -3.29 -3.98
C PHE A 128 12.36 -2.75 -5.39
N SER A 129 11.32 -1.94 -5.64
CA SER A 129 11.03 -1.33 -6.95
C SER A 129 12.03 -0.25 -7.32
N TYR A 130 12.46 -0.20 -8.59
CA TYR A 130 13.54 0.70 -9.01
C TYR A 130 13.45 1.17 -10.47
N SER A 131 14.22 2.22 -10.76
CA SER A 131 14.65 2.61 -12.10
C SER A 131 16.17 2.68 -12.18
N ASN A 132 16.71 2.36 -13.36
CA ASN A 132 18.13 2.55 -13.69
C ASN A 132 18.43 4.01 -14.11
N THR A 133 17.40 4.81 -14.37
CA THR A 133 17.51 6.21 -14.76
C THR A 133 17.16 7.12 -13.59
N SER A 134 18.15 7.82 -13.03
CA SER A 134 17.98 8.65 -11.83
C SER A 134 16.95 9.78 -11.97
N SER A 135 16.74 10.31 -13.18
CA SER A 135 15.75 11.38 -13.39
C SER A 135 14.30 10.90 -13.21
N ASP A 136 14.04 9.59 -13.26
CA ASP A 136 12.69 9.05 -13.08
C ASP A 136 12.14 9.32 -11.68
N TYR A 137 13.00 9.34 -10.65
CA TYR A 137 12.62 9.58 -9.26
C TYR A 137 12.15 11.03 -9.00
N ASN A 138 12.43 11.94 -9.93
CA ASN A 138 11.98 13.33 -9.87
C ASN A 138 10.66 13.55 -10.63
N LEU A 139 10.04 12.50 -11.16
CA LEU A 139 8.83 12.57 -12.01
C LEU A 139 7.68 11.72 -11.45
N LEU A 140 7.76 11.35 -10.17
CA LEU A 140 6.74 10.56 -9.49
C LEU A 140 5.55 11.43 -9.13
N GLY A 141 4.37 10.84 -9.16
CA GLY A 141 3.09 11.49 -8.89
C GLY A 141 1.92 10.57 -9.21
N ASP A 142 0.71 11.04 -8.99
CA ASP A 142 -0.53 10.28 -9.17
C ASP A 142 -0.60 9.66 -10.57
N LYS A 143 -0.39 10.49 -11.61
CA LYS A 143 -0.53 10.04 -13.00
C LYS A 143 0.51 9.00 -13.39
N SER A 144 1.79 9.25 -13.10
CA SER A 144 2.87 8.33 -13.49
C SER A 144 2.74 6.98 -12.77
N THR A 145 2.28 6.99 -11.52
CA THR A 145 2.04 5.79 -10.71
C THR A 145 0.88 4.96 -11.26
N ALA A 146 -0.23 5.59 -11.65
CA ALA A 146 -1.35 4.88 -12.29
C ALA A 146 -0.96 4.26 -13.63
N ASP A 147 -0.21 4.99 -14.47
CA ASP A 147 0.27 4.51 -15.77
C ASP A 147 1.25 3.33 -15.63
N ASP A 148 2.23 3.43 -14.73
CA ASP A 148 3.21 2.36 -14.49
C ASP A 148 2.55 1.13 -13.87
N THR A 149 1.59 1.31 -12.95
CA THR A 149 0.86 0.20 -12.34
C THR A 149 -0.04 -0.51 -13.37
N TYR A 150 -0.64 0.22 -14.31
CA TYR A 150 -1.36 -0.39 -15.42
C TYR A 150 -0.44 -1.22 -16.33
N ARG A 151 0.74 -0.68 -16.69
CA ARG A 151 1.74 -1.42 -17.48
C ARG A 151 2.24 -2.66 -16.75
N PHE A 152 2.43 -2.56 -15.43
CA PHE A 152 2.74 -3.69 -14.59
C PHE A 152 1.66 -4.77 -14.71
N LEU A 153 0.37 -4.42 -14.57
CA LEU A 153 -0.72 -5.39 -14.67
C LEU A 153 -0.78 -6.05 -16.04
N VAL A 154 -0.60 -5.30 -17.12
CA VAL A 154 -0.56 -5.85 -18.49
C VAL A 154 0.56 -6.90 -18.61
N GLY A 155 1.79 -6.55 -18.22
CA GLY A 155 2.92 -7.49 -18.26
C GLY A 155 2.77 -8.66 -17.29
N TRP A 156 2.16 -8.43 -16.12
CA TRP A 156 1.89 -9.49 -15.14
C TRP A 156 0.85 -10.48 -15.67
N PHE A 157 -0.22 -10.03 -16.33
CA PHE A 157 -1.20 -10.93 -16.95
C PHE A 157 -0.65 -11.68 -18.17
N GLU A 158 0.38 -11.16 -18.85
CA GLU A 158 1.11 -11.92 -19.87
C GLU A 158 1.90 -13.07 -19.24
N ARG A 159 2.54 -12.83 -18.08
CA ARG A 159 3.28 -13.84 -17.32
C ARG A 159 2.36 -14.86 -16.63
N PHE A 160 1.21 -14.42 -16.14
CA PHE A 160 0.21 -15.20 -15.39
C PHE A 160 -1.14 -15.28 -16.14
N PRO A 161 -1.20 -15.80 -17.38
CA PRO A 161 -2.37 -15.71 -18.25
C PRO A 161 -3.60 -16.45 -17.69
N GLN A 162 -3.40 -17.45 -16.83
CA GLN A 162 -4.48 -18.20 -16.18
C GLN A 162 -5.35 -17.32 -15.26
N PHE A 163 -4.88 -16.14 -14.83
CA PHE A 163 -5.64 -15.22 -13.98
C PHE A 163 -6.40 -14.14 -14.78
N LYS A 164 -6.20 -14.06 -16.11
CA LYS A 164 -6.82 -13.02 -16.94
C LYS A 164 -8.36 -13.08 -16.94
N SER A 165 -8.93 -14.28 -16.77
CA SER A 165 -10.38 -14.50 -16.72
C SER A 165 -10.98 -14.34 -15.32
N HIS A 166 -10.15 -14.24 -14.28
CA HIS A 166 -10.63 -14.12 -12.90
C HIS A 166 -11.35 -12.79 -12.68
N GLU A 167 -12.25 -12.74 -11.72
CA GLU A 167 -12.73 -11.46 -11.23
C GLU A 167 -11.56 -10.70 -10.60
N PHE A 168 -11.28 -9.49 -11.08
CA PHE A 168 -10.19 -8.67 -10.60
C PHE A 168 -10.73 -7.52 -9.73
N TYR A 169 -10.10 -7.29 -8.59
CA TYR A 169 -10.37 -6.18 -7.70
C TYR A 169 -9.07 -5.45 -7.38
N ILE A 170 -9.17 -4.15 -7.17
CA ILE A 170 -8.07 -3.35 -6.64
C ILE A 170 -8.45 -2.93 -5.24
N ALA A 171 -7.59 -3.24 -4.28
CA ALA A 171 -7.74 -2.86 -2.89
C ALA A 171 -6.53 -2.03 -2.46
N GLY A 172 -6.71 -1.17 -1.47
CA GLY A 172 -5.61 -0.44 -0.87
C GLY A 172 -6.03 0.39 0.31
N GLU A 173 -5.08 1.08 0.91
CA GLU A 173 -5.31 1.93 2.08
C GLU A 173 -4.58 3.28 2.05
N SER A 174 -5.01 4.21 2.90
CA SER A 174 -4.36 5.51 3.08
C SER A 174 -4.31 6.30 1.76
N TYR A 175 -3.14 6.73 1.31
CA TYR A 175 -2.95 7.41 0.03
C TYR A 175 -3.38 6.57 -1.19
N ALA A 176 -3.54 5.25 -1.04
CA ALA A 176 -4.14 4.43 -2.08
C ALA A 176 -5.62 4.81 -2.35
N GLY A 177 -6.24 5.64 -1.52
CA GLY A 177 -7.47 6.35 -1.88
C GLY A 177 -7.35 7.19 -3.16
N HIS A 178 -6.14 7.63 -3.54
CA HIS A 178 -5.84 8.16 -4.87
C HIS A 178 -5.49 7.05 -5.87
N TYR A 179 -4.51 6.21 -5.53
CA TYR A 179 -3.98 5.20 -6.45
C TYR A 179 -5.04 4.26 -7.01
N VAL A 180 -5.90 3.74 -6.14
CA VAL A 180 -6.89 2.71 -6.47
C VAL A 180 -7.92 3.21 -7.49
N PRO A 181 -8.65 4.33 -7.27
CA PRO A 181 -9.59 4.82 -8.27
C PRO A 181 -8.90 5.34 -9.53
N GLN A 182 -7.69 5.94 -9.44
CA GLN A 182 -6.93 6.38 -10.62
C GLN A 182 -6.53 5.20 -11.52
N LEU A 183 -6.00 4.13 -10.94
CA LEU A 183 -5.71 2.91 -11.67
C LEU A 183 -6.98 2.27 -12.26
N ALA A 184 -8.07 2.23 -11.50
CA ALA A 184 -9.35 1.70 -11.98
C ALA A 184 -9.85 2.48 -13.20
N ASP A 185 -9.67 3.81 -13.21
CA ASP A 185 -10.06 4.66 -14.34
C ASP A 185 -9.20 4.41 -15.58
N VAL A 186 -7.90 4.24 -15.40
CA VAL A 186 -6.98 3.85 -16.48
C VAL A 186 -7.40 2.51 -17.07
N ILE A 187 -7.73 1.52 -16.24
CA ILE A 187 -8.19 0.20 -16.71
C ILE A 187 -9.51 0.31 -17.48
N VAL A 188 -10.52 0.98 -16.92
CA VAL A 188 -11.83 1.15 -17.57
C VAL A 188 -11.67 1.85 -18.92
N THR A 189 -10.90 2.94 -18.97
CA THR A 189 -10.66 3.70 -20.19
C THR A 189 -9.90 2.89 -21.25
N ASN A 190 -8.94 2.04 -20.85
CA ASN A 190 -8.24 1.17 -21.79
C ASN A 190 -9.13 0.02 -22.28
N ASN A 191 -9.94 -0.58 -21.41
CA ASN A 191 -10.90 -1.61 -21.81
C ASN A 191 -11.91 -1.08 -22.85
N GLU A 192 -12.32 0.18 -22.79
CA GLU A 192 -13.20 0.78 -23.81
C GLU A 192 -12.58 0.84 -25.21
N ARG A 193 -11.24 0.83 -25.30
CA ARG A 193 -10.49 0.97 -26.57
C ARG A 193 -9.90 -0.36 -27.06
N ALA A 194 -9.77 -1.34 -26.17
CA ALA A 194 -9.15 -2.63 -26.45
C ALA A 194 -10.16 -3.64 -27.03
N PRO A 195 -9.70 -4.73 -27.68
CA PRO A 195 -10.56 -5.87 -27.97
C PRO A 195 -10.87 -6.67 -26.69
N LYS A 196 -12.02 -7.35 -26.64
CA LYS A 196 -12.51 -8.03 -25.42
C LYS A 196 -11.55 -9.05 -24.82
N ASN A 197 -10.74 -9.72 -25.63
CA ASN A 197 -9.74 -10.71 -25.20
C ASN A 197 -8.52 -10.06 -24.49
N GLU A 198 -8.41 -8.74 -24.51
CA GLU A 198 -7.36 -7.96 -23.83
C GLU A 198 -7.86 -7.27 -22.56
N PHE A 199 -9.15 -7.42 -22.22
CA PHE A 199 -9.70 -6.76 -21.06
C PHE A 199 -9.09 -7.25 -19.76
N ILE A 200 -8.83 -6.32 -18.85
CA ILE A 200 -8.70 -6.63 -17.42
C ILE A 200 -10.11 -6.70 -16.84
N ASN A 201 -10.50 -7.85 -16.29
CA ASN A 201 -11.86 -8.12 -15.80
C ASN A 201 -12.13 -7.46 -14.42
N LEU A 202 -11.98 -6.14 -14.35
CA LEU A 202 -12.19 -5.33 -13.15
C LEU A 202 -13.66 -5.36 -12.72
N LYS A 203 -13.90 -5.75 -11.47
CA LYS A 203 -15.24 -5.89 -10.87
C LYS A 203 -15.53 -4.91 -9.75
N GLY A 204 -14.52 -4.21 -9.25
CA GLY A 204 -14.68 -3.19 -8.23
C GLY A 204 -13.39 -2.84 -7.51
N ILE A 205 -13.50 -1.85 -6.63
CA ILE A 205 -12.41 -1.34 -5.81
C ILE A 205 -12.78 -1.32 -4.32
N LEU A 206 -11.77 -1.47 -3.46
CA LEU A 206 -11.88 -1.42 -2.02
C LEU A 206 -10.84 -0.44 -1.46
N VAL A 207 -11.24 0.50 -0.61
CA VAL A 207 -10.33 1.51 -0.06
C VAL A 207 -10.54 1.61 1.45
N GLY A 208 -9.51 1.26 2.22
CA GLY A 208 -9.46 1.35 3.68
C GLY A 208 -8.84 2.66 4.14
N ASN A 209 -9.48 3.40 5.04
CA ASN A 209 -8.93 4.64 5.61
C ASN A 209 -8.31 5.56 4.52
N GLY A 210 -9.01 5.73 3.40
CA GLY A 210 -8.46 6.33 2.19
C GLY A 210 -8.55 7.85 2.18
N VAL A 211 -7.49 8.51 1.72
CA VAL A 211 -7.52 9.94 1.35
C VAL A 211 -8.36 10.07 0.08
N LEU A 212 -9.39 10.93 0.10
CA LEU A 212 -10.37 11.05 -0.98
C LEU A 212 -10.59 12.48 -1.45
N ASP A 213 -10.50 13.46 -0.56
CA ASP A 213 -10.79 14.86 -0.82
C ASP A 213 -10.20 15.73 0.28
N ASP A 214 -9.14 16.48 -0.06
CA ASP A 214 -8.30 17.24 0.87
C ASP A 214 -9.11 18.12 1.83
N GLU A 215 -10.12 18.83 1.32
CA GLU A 215 -10.97 19.68 2.14
C GLU A 215 -11.67 18.87 3.23
N THR A 216 -12.39 17.81 2.85
CA THR A 216 -13.13 17.00 3.81
C THR A 216 -12.23 16.15 4.69
N ASP A 217 -11.06 15.78 4.20
CA ASP A 217 -10.10 14.97 4.93
C ASP A 217 -9.43 15.77 6.04
N ASN A 218 -9.02 17.02 5.75
CA ASN A 218 -8.49 17.94 6.76
C ASN A 218 -9.55 18.33 7.79
N ILE A 219 -10.77 18.69 7.37
CA ILE A 219 -11.86 18.99 8.30
C ILE A 219 -12.14 17.78 9.20
N GLY A 220 -12.25 16.58 8.63
CA GLY A 220 -12.56 15.38 9.38
C GLY A 220 -11.49 15.00 10.40
N LEU A 221 -10.22 15.25 10.08
CA LEU A 221 -9.07 15.05 10.95
C LEU A 221 -9.13 15.96 12.20
N ILE A 222 -9.41 17.25 12.01
CA ILE A 222 -9.55 18.21 13.13
C ILE A 222 -10.76 17.90 14.02
N GLU A 223 -11.92 17.59 13.41
CA GLU A 223 -13.12 17.26 14.17
C GLU A 223 -12.98 15.95 14.94
N TYR A 224 -12.32 14.94 14.36
CA TYR A 224 -12.06 13.68 15.03
C TYR A 224 -11.20 13.87 16.28
N ALA A 225 -10.09 14.58 16.15
CA ALA A 225 -9.19 14.86 17.27
C ALA A 225 -9.90 15.61 18.40
N TRP A 226 -10.72 16.60 18.07
CA TRP A 226 -11.51 17.33 19.06
C TRP A 226 -12.55 16.44 19.76
N ASP A 227 -13.33 15.66 19.00
CA ASP A 227 -14.36 14.76 19.56
C ASP A 227 -13.75 13.66 20.46
N HIS A 228 -12.48 13.32 20.22
CA HIS A 228 -11.73 12.33 20.99
C HIS A 228 -10.87 12.95 22.11
N ALA A 229 -11.07 14.24 22.41
CA ALA A 229 -10.36 15.00 23.44
C ALA A 229 -8.82 15.01 23.28
N VAL A 230 -8.34 14.93 22.03
CA VAL A 230 -6.92 15.05 21.68
C VAL A 230 -6.49 16.51 21.65
N ILE A 231 -7.35 17.41 21.16
CA ILE A 231 -7.10 18.86 21.09
C ILE A 231 -8.15 19.66 21.87
N SER A 232 -7.80 20.89 22.26
CA SER A 232 -8.70 21.77 23.01
C SER A 232 -9.74 22.45 22.11
N ASP A 233 -10.78 23.01 22.74
CA ASP A 233 -11.79 23.84 22.06
C ASP A 233 -11.13 25.06 21.39
N GLU A 234 -10.17 25.70 22.06
CA GLU A 234 -9.45 26.88 21.57
C GLU A 234 -8.64 26.55 20.31
N LEU A 235 -7.88 25.45 20.31
CA LEU A 235 -7.08 25.04 19.16
C LEU A 235 -7.98 24.66 17.97
N ARG A 236 -9.07 23.93 18.20
CA ARG A 236 -10.05 23.62 17.16
C ARG A 236 -10.63 24.88 16.53
N ASP A 237 -11.02 25.86 17.35
CA ASP A 237 -11.64 27.10 16.89
C ASP A 237 -10.62 28.05 16.22
N GLU A 238 -9.35 28.02 16.64
CA GLU A 238 -8.25 28.70 15.94
C GLU A 238 -8.07 28.14 14.54
N ILE A 239 -7.92 26.81 14.40
CA ILE A 239 -7.75 26.14 13.11
C ILE A 239 -8.92 26.45 12.18
N LYS A 240 -10.16 26.36 12.67
CA LYS A 240 -11.37 26.69 11.88
C LYS A 240 -11.41 28.14 11.40
N ARG A 241 -10.78 29.06 12.13
CA ARG A 241 -10.76 30.49 11.78
C ARG A 241 -9.60 30.82 10.83
N ALA A 242 -8.45 30.22 11.07
CA ALA A 242 -7.21 30.51 10.36
C ALA A 242 -7.09 29.75 9.02
N CYS A 243 -7.66 28.55 8.94
CA CYS A 243 -7.56 27.66 7.78
C CYS A 243 -8.81 27.68 6.89
N ASP A 244 -8.58 27.79 5.58
CA ASP A 244 -9.59 27.56 4.54
C ASP A 244 -9.22 26.30 3.74
N PHE A 245 -9.65 25.14 4.24
CA PHE A 245 -9.31 23.84 3.64
C PHE A 245 -9.96 23.60 2.26
N SER A 246 -10.79 24.51 1.76
CA SER A 246 -11.32 24.43 0.39
C SER A 246 -10.30 24.82 -0.68
N LYS A 247 -9.16 25.37 -0.26
CA LYS A 247 -8.04 25.81 -1.10
C LYS A 247 -6.80 24.96 -0.83
N SER A 248 -5.94 24.84 -1.84
CA SER A 248 -4.61 24.24 -1.71
C SER A 248 -3.65 25.08 -0.87
N ASP A 249 -3.82 26.41 -0.93
CA ASP A 249 -2.87 27.34 -0.33
C ASP A 249 -3.22 27.63 1.13
N THR A 250 -2.24 27.43 2.01
CA THR A 250 -2.34 27.70 3.45
C THR A 250 -1.76 29.06 3.81
N THR A 251 -2.33 29.72 4.82
CA THR A 251 -1.76 30.94 5.42
C THR A 251 -0.73 30.61 6.50
N PRO A 252 0.22 31.52 6.82
CA PRO A 252 1.13 31.33 7.95
C PRO A 252 0.40 31.06 9.27
N GLU A 253 -0.73 31.74 9.49
CA GLU A 253 -1.56 31.55 10.69
C GLU A 253 -2.16 30.15 10.74
N CYS A 254 -2.66 29.63 9.61
CA CYS A 254 -3.15 28.27 9.50
C CYS A 254 -2.02 27.25 9.79
N ASN A 255 -0.84 27.47 9.21
CA ASN A 255 0.30 26.57 9.41
C ASN A 255 0.71 26.48 10.87
N LEU A 256 0.78 27.60 11.59
CA LEU A 256 1.10 27.61 13.02
C LEU A 256 0.06 26.83 13.85
N ALA A 257 -1.23 27.00 13.56
CA ALA A 257 -2.29 26.28 14.28
C ALA A 257 -2.28 24.78 13.96
N VAL A 258 -1.99 24.39 12.72
CA VAL A 258 -1.85 23.00 12.30
C VAL A 258 -0.56 22.36 12.86
N ASP A 259 0.53 23.12 13.00
CA ASP A 259 1.75 22.66 13.66
C ASP A 259 1.46 22.28 15.12
N GLU A 260 0.77 23.16 15.87
CA GLU A 260 0.36 22.88 17.26
C GLU A 260 -0.55 21.64 17.35
N TYR A 261 -1.42 21.42 16.37
CA TYR A 261 -2.21 20.18 16.27
C TYR A 261 -1.33 18.94 16.17
N TYR A 262 -0.27 18.97 15.34
CA TYR A 262 0.61 17.82 15.15
C TYR A 262 1.53 17.55 16.35
N GLU A 263 1.87 18.56 17.16
CA GLU A 263 2.67 18.38 18.38
C GLU A 263 2.03 17.40 19.38
N VAL A 264 0.70 17.29 19.42
CA VAL A 264 0.01 16.32 20.29
C VAL A 264 0.33 14.88 19.90
N TYR A 265 0.48 14.62 18.60
CA TYR A 265 0.80 13.29 18.05
C TYR A 265 2.28 12.91 18.17
N ASP A 266 3.11 13.76 18.77
CA ASP A 266 4.43 13.35 19.26
C ASP A 266 4.33 12.49 20.52
N ILE A 267 3.19 12.54 21.22
CA ILE A 267 2.95 11.84 22.49
C ILE A 267 2.13 10.57 22.28
N ILE A 268 1.18 10.60 21.35
CA ILE A 268 0.21 9.51 21.08
C ILE A 268 0.32 9.03 19.62
N ASP A 269 -0.13 7.80 19.37
CA ASP A 269 -0.14 7.26 18.02
C ASP A 269 -1.34 7.79 17.21
N MET A 270 -1.04 8.48 16.11
CA MET A 270 -2.05 9.03 15.20
C MET A 270 -2.78 7.94 14.41
N TYR A 271 -2.15 6.79 14.13
CA TYR A 271 -2.74 5.71 13.33
C TYR A 271 -3.65 4.82 14.17
N SER A 272 -3.52 4.85 15.50
CA SER A 272 -4.40 4.12 16.40
C SER A 272 -4.42 4.75 17.79
N LEU A 273 -5.39 5.65 18.01
CA LEU A 273 -5.45 6.51 19.20
C LEU A 273 -5.39 5.76 20.54
N TYR A 274 -5.94 4.55 20.58
CA TYR A 274 -6.05 3.75 21.81
C TYR A 274 -5.00 2.64 21.92
N THR A 275 -4.06 2.57 20.98
CA THR A 275 -2.97 1.61 20.99
C THR A 275 -1.76 2.21 21.70
N PRO A 276 -1.09 1.47 22.63
CA PRO A 276 0.13 1.95 23.25
C PRO A 276 1.24 2.21 22.23
N THR A 277 1.98 3.30 22.35
CA THR A 277 3.12 3.60 21.48
C THR A 277 4.27 2.60 21.67
N CYS A 278 5.02 2.33 20.60
CA CYS A 278 6.23 1.53 20.68
C CYS A 278 7.34 2.28 21.44
N THR A 279 7.81 1.73 22.56
CA THR A 279 8.79 2.39 23.47
C THR A 279 10.19 1.77 23.44
N ASN A 280 10.46 0.83 22.53
CA ASN A 280 11.76 0.17 22.44
C ASN A 280 12.86 1.14 21.99
N ALA A 281 13.98 1.18 22.72
CA ALA A 281 15.10 2.12 22.48
C ALA A 281 15.83 1.93 21.14
N ASN A 282 15.63 0.80 20.44
CA ASN A 282 16.15 0.56 19.09
C ASN A 282 15.20 1.03 17.97
N PHE A 283 13.98 1.43 18.32
CA PHE A 283 12.94 1.91 17.41
C PHE A 283 13.05 3.40 17.08
N SER A 284 14.10 4.08 17.57
CA SER A 284 14.36 5.51 17.32
C SER A 284 14.72 5.85 15.87
N LEU A 285 14.44 4.98 14.89
CA LEU A 285 14.76 5.21 13.48
C LEU A 285 13.57 5.61 12.60
N ALA A 286 12.35 5.72 13.13
CA ALA A 286 11.18 6.12 12.34
C ALA A 286 10.30 7.17 13.03
N ARG A 287 10.90 8.25 13.54
CA ARG A 287 10.23 9.57 13.58
C ARG A 287 11.24 10.67 13.89
N LEU A 288 11.11 11.73 13.10
CA LEU A 288 11.32 13.11 13.50
C LEU A 288 11.00 13.32 14.99
N THR A 289 11.98 13.18 15.87
CA THR A 289 11.87 13.72 17.23
C THR A 289 12.99 14.72 17.39
N ARG A 290 12.60 16.00 17.43
CA ARG A 290 13.49 17.07 17.90
C ARG A 290 14.07 16.67 19.27
N PRO A 291 15.35 16.95 19.54
CA PRO A 291 15.94 16.69 20.85
C PRO A 291 15.28 17.63 21.88
N GLY A 292 14.46 17.08 22.80
CA GLY A 292 13.94 17.88 23.91
C GLY A 292 12.79 17.27 24.72
N ILE A 293 11.94 16.43 24.13
CA ILE A 293 10.78 15.87 24.83
C ILE A 293 11.05 14.40 25.13
N LYS A 294 11.38 14.10 26.39
CA LYS A 294 11.43 12.70 26.85
C LYS A 294 10.00 12.19 26.90
N PRO A 295 9.67 11.05 26.25
CA PRO A 295 8.38 10.42 26.45
C PRO A 295 8.24 10.15 27.95
N THR A 296 7.20 10.71 28.58
CA THR A 296 6.88 10.35 29.95
C THR A 296 6.49 8.89 29.93
N SER A 297 7.32 8.07 30.54
CA SER A 297 7.18 6.62 30.60
C SER A 297 5.79 6.24 31.11
N SER A 298 4.91 5.79 30.21
CA SER A 298 3.69 5.09 30.60
C SER A 298 4.10 3.80 31.29
N ARG A 299 3.98 3.82 32.62
CA ARG A 299 4.33 2.71 33.51
C ARG A 299 3.56 1.46 33.10
N PHE A 300 4.33 0.40 32.91
CA PHE A 300 3.93 -1.00 32.75
C PHE A 300 2.65 -1.38 33.52
N ILE A 301 1.64 -1.90 32.83
CA ILE A 301 0.70 -2.87 33.43
C ILE A 301 1.19 -4.26 33.02
N THR A 302 1.99 -4.86 33.89
CA THR A 302 2.39 -6.26 33.77
C THR A 302 1.32 -7.15 34.42
N ASN A 303 0.71 -8.04 33.64
CA ASN A 303 -0.12 -9.12 34.15
C ASN A 303 0.79 -10.17 34.84
N PRO A 304 0.43 -10.76 36.00
CA PRO A 304 1.31 -11.66 36.78
C PRO A 304 1.86 -12.89 36.06
N ASN A 305 1.41 -13.21 34.84
CA ASN A 305 1.83 -14.39 34.09
C ASN A 305 2.79 -14.10 32.92
N GLY A 306 3.37 -12.89 32.80
CA GLY A 306 4.42 -12.59 31.81
C GLY A 306 3.99 -12.72 30.33
N ARG A 307 2.71 -12.93 30.04
CA ARG A 307 2.16 -12.97 28.68
C ARG A 307 1.67 -11.57 28.29
N ARG A 308 2.39 -10.91 27.38
CA ARG A 308 1.86 -9.79 26.59
C ARG A 308 0.72 -10.34 25.73
N ARG A 309 -0.52 -10.04 26.08
CA ARG A 309 -1.63 -10.16 25.13
C ARG A 309 -1.64 -8.86 24.33
N LEU A 310 -1.06 -8.86 23.13
CA LEU A 310 -1.55 -7.94 22.10
C LEU A 310 -3.01 -8.32 21.88
N ALA A 311 -3.93 -7.38 22.09
CA ALA A 311 -5.25 -7.50 21.50
C ALA A 311 -5.03 -7.71 19.99
N GLY A 312 -5.78 -8.61 19.34
CA GLY A 312 -5.67 -8.76 17.89
C GLY A 312 -6.00 -7.42 17.23
N GLY A 313 -4.98 -6.73 16.72
CA GLY A 313 -5.03 -5.36 16.24
C GLY A 313 -3.61 -4.78 16.17
N TYR A 314 -3.41 -3.90 15.19
CA TYR A 314 -2.20 -3.11 14.89
C TYR A 314 -1.05 -3.18 15.91
N ASP A 315 0.11 -3.67 15.49
CA ASP A 315 1.34 -3.67 16.29
C ASP A 315 2.24 -2.49 15.89
N PRO A 316 2.32 -1.42 16.71
CA PRO A 316 3.15 -0.26 16.39
C PRO A 316 4.65 -0.56 16.44
N CYS A 317 5.04 -1.75 16.92
CA CYS A 317 6.41 -2.25 16.90
C CYS A 317 6.68 -3.25 15.76
N GLY A 318 5.76 -3.47 14.82
CA GLY A 318 5.96 -4.44 13.71
C GLY A 318 7.07 -4.02 12.74
N GLY A 319 7.16 -2.72 12.43
CA GLY A 319 8.02 -2.21 11.36
C GLY A 319 9.51 -2.56 11.47
N TYR A 320 10.06 -2.63 12.68
CA TYR A 320 11.47 -3.00 12.85
C TYR A 320 11.72 -4.46 12.47
N ASP A 321 10.85 -5.36 12.90
CA ASP A 321 10.99 -6.79 12.62
C ASP A 321 10.86 -7.07 11.12
N THR A 322 9.94 -6.35 10.48
CA THR A 322 9.74 -6.35 9.04
C THR A 322 10.97 -5.86 8.28
N GLU A 323 11.56 -4.72 8.67
CA GLU A 323 12.79 -4.20 8.06
C GLU A 323 13.99 -5.13 8.26
N VAL A 324 14.18 -5.64 9.47
CA VAL A 324 15.25 -6.61 9.77
C VAL A 324 15.09 -7.85 8.89
N TYR A 325 13.87 -8.36 8.73
CA TYR A 325 13.61 -9.54 7.93
C TYR A 325 13.91 -9.33 6.45
N PHE A 326 13.36 -8.28 5.81
CA PHE A 326 13.54 -8.04 4.38
C PHE A 326 14.94 -7.54 3.99
N ASN A 327 15.74 -7.06 4.94
CA ASN A 327 17.14 -6.72 4.71
C ASN A 327 18.12 -7.90 4.80
N ARG A 328 17.66 -9.10 5.15
CA ARG A 328 18.53 -10.28 5.14
C ARG A 328 18.81 -10.75 3.73
N ALA A 329 20.08 -11.05 3.44
CA ALA A 329 20.52 -11.49 2.12
C ALA A 329 19.87 -12.82 1.68
N ASP A 330 19.63 -13.76 2.59
CA ASP A 330 18.96 -15.02 2.29
C ASP A 330 17.47 -14.84 1.99
N VAL A 331 16.79 -13.89 2.64
CA VAL A 331 15.41 -13.49 2.34
C VAL A 331 15.33 -12.82 0.97
N GLN A 332 16.18 -11.82 0.71
CA GLN A 332 16.24 -11.13 -0.59
C GLN A 332 16.51 -12.11 -1.73
N HIS A 333 17.40 -13.09 -1.51
CA HIS A 333 17.68 -14.14 -2.48
C HIS A 333 16.45 -15.02 -2.76
N ALA A 334 15.74 -15.47 -1.71
CA ALA A 334 14.54 -16.29 -1.84
C ALA A 334 13.38 -15.55 -2.54
N LEU A 335 13.34 -14.22 -2.40
CA LEU A 335 12.36 -13.34 -3.06
C LEU A 335 12.81 -12.86 -4.45
N HIS A 336 13.93 -13.37 -4.96
CA HIS A 336 14.50 -13.02 -6.27
C HIS A 336 14.82 -11.53 -6.43
N VAL A 337 15.18 -10.85 -5.34
CA VAL A 337 15.66 -9.46 -5.38
C VAL A 337 16.99 -9.43 -6.13
N THR A 338 17.01 -8.74 -7.26
CA THR A 338 18.15 -8.76 -8.19
C THR A 338 19.21 -7.72 -7.88
N ARG A 339 18.85 -6.66 -7.15
CA ARG A 339 19.72 -5.54 -6.81
C ARG A 339 20.19 -5.67 -5.36
N LEU A 340 21.16 -6.58 -5.16
CA LEU A 340 21.75 -6.86 -3.85
C LEU A 340 22.42 -5.59 -3.28
N GLY A 341 22.13 -5.27 -2.01
CA GLY A 341 22.70 -4.12 -1.30
C GLY A 341 21.81 -2.88 -1.20
N LEU A 342 20.57 -2.94 -1.70
CA LEU A 342 19.55 -1.95 -1.33
C LEU A 342 19.06 -2.23 0.10
N SER A 343 19.07 -1.18 0.93
CA SER A 343 18.42 -1.22 2.24
C SER A 343 16.92 -1.04 2.01
N TRP A 344 16.16 -2.12 2.19
CA TRP A 344 14.70 -2.08 2.14
C TRP A 344 14.17 -1.32 3.37
N THR A 345 13.14 -0.51 3.19
CA THR A 345 12.47 0.26 4.25
C THR A 345 10.97 0.29 3.99
N HIS A 346 10.16 0.57 5.02
CA HIS A 346 8.70 0.64 4.87
C HIS A 346 8.24 1.70 3.88
N CYS A 347 8.84 2.88 3.93
CA CYS A 347 8.51 3.98 3.04
C CYS A 347 9.78 4.62 2.50
N GLY A 348 9.83 4.79 1.18
CA GLY A 348 10.90 5.52 0.53
C GLY A 348 10.69 7.03 0.62
N ASP A 349 11.78 7.79 0.69
CA ASP A 349 11.73 9.24 0.48
C ASP A 349 11.56 9.50 -1.02
N ILE A 350 10.36 9.95 -1.42
CA ILE A 350 10.00 10.15 -2.81
C ILE A 350 9.55 11.59 -3.07
N SER A 351 10.01 12.15 -4.19
CA SER A 351 9.56 13.46 -4.65
C SER A 351 8.24 13.32 -5.42
N TRP A 352 7.16 13.81 -4.84
CA TRP A 352 5.81 13.76 -5.42
C TRP A 352 5.46 15.06 -6.14
N ASN A 353 5.15 15.00 -7.44
CA ASN A 353 5.03 16.18 -8.30
C ASN A 353 3.60 16.52 -8.73
N ASP A 354 2.70 15.55 -8.68
CA ASP A 354 1.28 15.76 -8.97
C ASP A 354 0.41 14.96 -8.01
N GLU A 355 -0.61 15.64 -7.50
CA GLU A 355 -1.60 15.13 -6.57
C GLU A 355 -2.95 15.77 -6.89
N ALA A 356 -3.99 14.94 -7.01
CA ALA A 356 -5.34 15.44 -7.23
C ALA A 356 -6.02 15.83 -5.92
N PHE A 357 -6.34 17.11 -5.72
CA PHE A 357 -7.07 17.62 -4.55
C PHE A 357 -8.33 16.82 -4.15
N SER A 358 -8.98 16.15 -5.11
CA SER A 358 -10.15 15.30 -4.87
C SER A 358 -10.28 14.21 -5.92
N VAL A 359 -10.49 12.98 -5.46
CA VAL A 359 -10.86 11.84 -6.32
C VAL A 359 -12.36 11.60 -6.39
N LEU A 360 -13.18 12.40 -5.71
CA LEU A 360 -14.64 12.25 -5.75
C LEU A 360 -15.23 12.32 -7.18
N PRO A 361 -14.77 13.21 -8.09
CA PRO A 361 -15.22 13.20 -9.48
C PRO A 361 -14.93 11.86 -10.18
N LEU A 362 -13.79 11.26 -9.86
CA LEU A 362 -13.36 9.98 -10.40
C LEU A 362 -14.23 8.83 -9.88
N LEU A 363 -14.55 8.82 -8.59
CA LEU A 363 -15.49 7.87 -8.02
C LEU A 363 -16.86 7.94 -8.70
N ARG A 364 -17.37 9.14 -9.03
CA ARG A 364 -18.62 9.29 -9.81
C ARG A 364 -18.52 8.68 -11.20
N LYS A 365 -17.39 8.89 -11.88
CA LYS A 365 -17.12 8.31 -13.20
C LYS A 365 -17.13 6.78 -13.13
N LEU A 366 -16.41 6.19 -12.17
CA LEU A 366 -16.33 4.74 -11.98
C LEU A 366 -17.69 4.12 -11.63
N ILE A 367 -18.47 4.75 -10.75
CA ILE A 367 -19.84 4.33 -10.45
C ILE A 367 -20.71 4.34 -11.71
N SER A 368 -20.59 5.38 -12.53
CA SER A 368 -21.36 5.49 -13.79
C SER A 368 -20.94 4.43 -14.82
N ALA A 369 -19.68 4.01 -14.79
CA ALA A 369 -19.16 2.88 -15.56
C ALA A 369 -19.55 1.51 -14.97
N GLY A 370 -20.35 1.47 -13.90
CA GLY A 370 -20.87 0.25 -13.29
C GLY A 370 -19.90 -0.44 -12.32
N GLN A 371 -18.82 0.23 -11.91
CA GLN A 371 -17.88 -0.34 -10.95
C GLN A 371 -18.42 -0.31 -9.53
N ARG A 372 -18.20 -1.41 -8.79
CA ARG A 372 -18.50 -1.49 -7.36
C ARG A 372 -17.38 -0.82 -6.58
N ILE A 373 -17.75 -0.01 -5.59
CA ILE A 373 -16.81 0.72 -4.74
C ILE A 373 -17.17 0.42 -3.29
N TRP A 374 -16.20 -0.04 -2.52
CA TRP A 374 -16.30 -0.17 -1.07
C TRP A 374 -15.27 0.73 -0.41
N ILE A 375 -15.74 1.72 0.35
CA ILE A 375 -14.89 2.53 1.22
C ILE A 375 -15.19 2.13 2.67
N TYR A 376 -14.15 1.84 3.44
CA TYR A 376 -14.24 1.43 4.84
C TYR A 376 -13.16 2.16 5.66
N SER A 377 -13.40 2.32 6.96
CA SER A 377 -12.45 3.01 7.85
C SER A 377 -12.46 2.34 9.22
N GLY A 378 -11.29 2.14 9.81
CA GLY A 378 -11.15 1.92 11.25
C GLY A 378 -11.54 3.19 12.02
N ASP A 379 -12.32 3.05 13.08
CA ASP A 379 -12.86 4.19 13.85
C ASP A 379 -11.89 4.72 14.92
N THR A 380 -10.71 4.12 15.06
CA THR A 380 -9.63 4.56 15.97
C THR A 380 -8.47 5.24 15.25
N ASP A 381 -8.50 5.31 13.91
CA ASP A 381 -7.47 5.97 13.10
C ASP A 381 -7.69 7.48 13.13
N GLY A 382 -6.69 8.24 13.59
CA GLY A 382 -6.68 9.69 13.57
C GLY A 382 -6.00 10.30 12.36
N ARG A 383 -5.32 9.51 11.52
CA ARG A 383 -4.64 9.98 10.30
C ARG A 383 -5.61 10.15 9.15
N VAL A 384 -6.46 9.16 8.89
CA VAL A 384 -7.56 9.26 7.92
C VAL A 384 -8.86 8.75 8.56
N PRO A 385 -9.43 9.54 9.50
CA PRO A 385 -10.50 9.06 10.36
C PRO A 385 -11.79 8.75 9.60
N ALA A 386 -12.63 7.92 10.21
CA ALA A 386 -13.99 7.67 9.73
C ALA A 386 -14.80 8.97 9.52
N THR A 387 -14.50 10.03 10.28
CA THR A 387 -15.10 11.37 10.11
C THR A 387 -14.79 11.96 8.74
N SER A 388 -13.53 11.90 8.29
CA SER A 388 -13.09 12.34 6.96
C SER A 388 -13.86 11.62 5.87
N THR A 389 -13.84 10.28 5.90
CA THR A 389 -14.59 9.44 4.96
C THR A 389 -16.08 9.80 4.91
N ARG A 390 -16.72 10.05 6.06
CA ARG A 390 -18.14 10.42 6.12
C ARG A 390 -18.41 11.78 5.46
N LEU A 391 -17.51 12.74 5.61
CA LEU A 391 -17.61 14.06 4.98
C LEU A 391 -17.40 13.96 3.46
N SER A 392 -16.38 13.22 2.99
CA SER A 392 -16.14 13.03 1.55
C SER A 392 -17.31 12.30 0.89
N LEU A 393 -17.87 11.26 1.52
CA LEU A 393 -19.06 10.55 1.01
C LEU A 393 -20.32 11.43 1.00
N ARG A 394 -20.46 12.36 1.95
CA ARG A 394 -21.53 13.36 1.93
C ARG A 394 -21.36 14.34 0.78
N LYS A 395 -20.14 14.83 0.55
CA LYS A 395 -19.78 15.71 -0.58
C LYS A 395 -19.96 15.01 -1.93
N LEU A 396 -19.72 13.70 -1.99
CA LEU A 396 -20.04 12.84 -3.15
C LEU A 396 -21.54 12.77 -3.43
N GLY A 397 -22.43 13.12 -2.50
CA GLY A 397 -23.85 13.39 -2.78
C GLY A 397 -24.63 12.23 -3.42
N LEU A 398 -24.25 10.98 -3.15
CA LEU A 398 -24.99 9.81 -3.64
C LEU A 398 -26.27 9.59 -2.83
N LYS A 399 -27.33 9.12 -3.49
CA LYS A 399 -28.58 8.78 -2.81
C LYS A 399 -28.39 7.56 -1.90
N THR A 400 -28.72 7.71 -0.62
CA THR A 400 -28.77 6.60 0.34
C THR A 400 -29.82 5.56 -0.08
N ARG A 401 -29.37 4.32 -0.36
CA ARG A 401 -30.26 3.18 -0.66
C ARG A 401 -30.65 2.38 0.57
N ARG A 402 -29.76 2.28 1.56
CA ARG A 402 -29.98 1.62 2.84
C ARG A 402 -29.51 2.56 3.95
N LYS A 403 -30.33 2.75 4.99
CA LYS A 403 -29.95 3.55 6.16
C LYS A 403 -28.78 2.89 6.90
N TRP A 404 -28.00 3.72 7.58
CA TRP A 404 -26.91 3.28 8.45
C TRP A 404 -27.41 2.24 9.46
N ALA A 405 -26.62 1.18 9.64
CA ALA A 405 -26.91 0.07 10.53
C ALA A 405 -25.60 -0.62 10.92
N PRO A 406 -25.53 -1.25 12.10
CA PRO A 406 -24.42 -2.13 12.43
C PRO A 406 -24.33 -3.30 11.43
N TRP A 407 -23.12 -3.80 11.25
CA TRP A 407 -22.82 -5.00 10.49
C TRP A 407 -22.11 -5.99 11.44
N TYR A 408 -22.34 -7.29 11.24
CA TYR A 408 -21.89 -8.37 12.12
C TYR A 408 -21.25 -9.49 11.31
#